data_AF-A0A3N8INT4-F1
#
_entry.id   AF-A0A3N8INT4-F1
#
_cell.length_a   1.000
_cell.length_b   1.000
_cell.length_c   1.000
_cell.angle_alpha   90.00
_cell.angle_beta   90.00
_cell.angle_gamma   90.00
#
_symmetry.space_group_name_H-M   'P 1'
#
loop_
_entity.id
_entity.type
_entity.pdbx_description
1 polymer ?
#
loop_
_entity_poly.entity_id
_entity_poly.type
_entity_poly.pdbx_seq_one_letter_code
_entity_poly.pdbx_strand_id
1 'polypeptide(L)'
;MSSHPVNPGETFAEDGLYRAVRTTGNGAYRSLQLKPFKAGDIAPTGNVKMLLEAADGIEFDGPVQWLWAGSAPTPVKQYSFDIVEETRQFCKPGAVCPRSGRWLPRVREGWNSNHCDLTGIVTLRRGDAMPAVERAGDDADWEWIGV
;
A
#
# COMPACT_ATOMS: atom_id res chain seq x y z
N MET A 1 -13.75 -10.49 -1.61
CA MET A 1 -12.86 -9.30 -1.71
C MET A 1 -13.39 -8.46 -2.83
N SER A 2 -13.68 -7.18 -2.57
CA SER A 2 -14.21 -6.28 -3.60
C SER A 2 -13.18 -6.11 -4.72
N SER A 3 -13.49 -6.61 -5.92
CA SER A 3 -12.71 -6.35 -7.14
C SER A 3 -12.99 -4.97 -7.75
N HIS A 4 -13.98 -4.26 -7.22
CA HIS A 4 -14.43 -2.98 -7.76
C HIS A 4 -13.91 -1.82 -6.90
N PRO A 5 -13.44 -0.73 -7.54
CA PRO A 5 -13.09 0.49 -6.82
C PRO A 5 -14.32 1.11 -6.15
N VAL A 6 -14.13 1.65 -4.94
CA VAL A 6 -15.14 2.43 -4.21
C VAL A 6 -15.10 3.88 -4.70
N ASN A 7 -16.21 4.37 -5.24
CA ASN A 7 -16.31 5.72 -5.78
C ASN A 7 -16.44 6.78 -4.67
N PRO A 8 -16.09 8.05 -4.93
CA PRO A 8 -16.38 9.15 -4.02
C PRO A 8 -17.84 9.15 -3.55
N GLY A 9 -18.06 9.19 -2.23
CA GLY A 9 -19.38 9.16 -1.61
C GLY A 9 -19.99 7.75 -1.43
N GLU A 10 -19.38 6.70 -1.98
CA GLU A 10 -19.78 5.33 -1.70
C GLU A 10 -19.22 4.82 -0.36
N THR A 11 -19.83 3.74 0.14
CA THR A 11 -19.45 3.14 1.41
C THR A 11 -18.42 2.04 1.20
N PHE A 12 -17.39 1.98 2.03
CA PHE A 12 -16.45 0.87 2.04
C PHE A 12 -17.12 -0.40 2.56
N ALA A 13 -16.96 -1.50 1.82
CA ALA A 13 -17.59 -2.77 2.15
C ALA A 13 -16.82 -3.59 3.21
N GLU A 14 -15.53 -3.34 3.38
CA GLU A 14 -14.64 -4.12 4.27
C GLU A 14 -13.58 -3.23 4.93
N ASP A 15 -13.10 -3.68 6.09
CA ASP A 15 -11.96 -3.05 6.76
C ASP A 15 -10.70 -3.29 5.94
N GLY A 16 -9.98 -2.22 5.60
CA GLY A 16 -8.82 -2.36 4.74
C GLY A 16 -7.97 -1.13 4.54
N LEU A 17 -6.81 -1.36 3.95
CA LEU A 17 -6.00 -0.37 3.27
C LEU A 17 -6.50 -0.24 1.84
N TYR A 18 -6.74 0.99 1.43
CA TYR A 18 -7.17 1.32 0.08
C TYR A 18 -6.14 2.23 -0.57
N ARG A 19 -5.94 2.01 -1.87
CA ARG A 19 -5.10 2.84 -2.73
C ARG A 19 -5.99 3.80 -3.50
N ALA A 20 -5.62 5.06 -3.57
CA ALA A 20 -6.31 6.03 -4.40
C ALA A 20 -5.93 5.81 -5.87
N VAL A 21 -6.92 5.85 -6.76
CA VAL A 21 -6.77 5.62 -8.19
C VAL A 21 -7.51 6.72 -8.95
N ARG A 22 -6.89 7.27 -10.00
CA ARG A 22 -7.58 8.05 -11.04
C ARG A 22 -7.50 7.27 -12.31
N THR A 23 -8.60 7.30 -13.04
CA THR A 23 -8.55 7.13 -14.48
C THR A 23 -8.56 8.54 -15.08
N THR A 24 -7.49 8.93 -15.76
CA THR A 24 -7.51 10.11 -16.66
C THR A 24 -7.51 9.61 -18.10
N GLY A 25 -7.87 10.48 -19.06
CA GLY A 25 -7.89 10.12 -20.48
C GLY A 25 -6.55 9.61 -21.03
N ASN A 26 -5.45 9.80 -20.30
CA ASN A 26 -4.10 9.36 -20.68
C ASN A 26 -3.59 8.16 -19.86
N GLY A 27 -4.39 7.57 -18.97
CA GLY A 27 -3.99 6.37 -18.21
C GLY A 27 -4.62 6.25 -16.82
N ALA A 28 -4.31 5.16 -16.12
CA ALA A 28 -4.71 4.95 -14.73
C ALA A 28 -3.54 5.27 -13.79
N TYR A 29 -3.69 6.30 -12.97
CA TYR A 29 -2.72 6.71 -11.97
C TYR A 29 -3.10 6.17 -10.60
N ARG A 30 -2.12 5.71 -9.82
CA ARG A 30 -2.32 5.17 -8.48
C ARG A 30 -1.49 5.96 -7.47
N SER A 31 -2.01 6.12 -6.26
CA SER A 31 -1.22 6.68 -5.16
C SER A 31 -0.16 5.69 -4.69
N LEU A 32 0.97 6.21 -4.20
CA LEU A 32 1.93 5.44 -3.40
C LEU A 32 1.35 5.13 -2.03
N GLN A 33 0.69 6.11 -1.41
CA GLN A 33 0.14 5.96 -0.07
C GLN A 33 -1.08 5.05 -0.08
N LEU A 34 -1.11 4.14 0.89
CA LEU A 34 -2.30 3.40 1.29
C LEU A 34 -2.99 4.13 2.44
N LYS A 35 -4.32 4.16 2.42
CA LYS A 35 -5.13 4.77 3.48
C LYS A 35 -6.04 3.74 4.13
N PRO A 36 -6.08 3.67 5.47
CA PRO A 36 -7.01 2.77 6.14
C PRO A 36 -8.44 3.32 6.08
N PHE A 37 -9.39 2.42 5.84
CA PHE A 37 -10.83 2.65 5.96
C PHE A 37 -11.51 1.46 6.66
N LYS A 38 -12.61 1.74 7.32
CA LYS A 38 -13.50 0.77 7.96
C LYS A 38 -14.70 0.46 7.08
N ALA A 39 -15.23 -0.75 7.22
CA ALA A 39 -16.53 -1.07 6.65
C ALA A 39 -17.57 -0.06 7.18
N GLY A 40 -18.34 0.55 6.29
CA GLY A 40 -19.29 1.61 6.65
C GLY A 40 -18.73 3.03 6.53
N ASP A 41 -17.41 3.22 6.40
CA ASP A 41 -16.84 4.55 6.14
C ASP A 41 -17.29 5.04 4.75
N ILE A 42 -17.46 6.36 4.61
CA ILE A 42 -17.81 6.98 3.33
C ILE A 42 -16.53 7.46 2.64
N ALA A 43 -16.34 7.05 1.38
CA ALA A 43 -15.24 7.49 0.55
C ALA A 43 -15.23 9.03 0.41
N PRO A 44 -14.09 9.68 0.68
CA PRO A 44 -13.96 11.14 0.55
C PRO A 44 -14.44 11.65 -0.81
N THR A 45 -15.28 12.69 -0.79
CA THR A 45 -15.79 13.37 -1.99
C THR A 45 -14.94 14.55 -2.43
N GLY A 46 -14.13 15.10 -1.51
CA GLY A 46 -13.22 16.21 -1.78
C GLY A 46 -11.91 15.76 -2.43
N ASN A 47 -11.08 16.75 -2.75
CA ASN A 47 -9.76 16.51 -3.28
C ASN A 47 -8.89 15.75 -2.26
N VAL A 48 -8.26 14.69 -2.73
CA VAL A 48 -7.28 13.93 -1.96
C VAL A 48 -5.91 14.27 -2.51
N LYS A 49 -5.03 14.73 -1.63
CA LYS A 49 -3.65 15.09 -1.94
C LYS A 49 -2.71 13.94 -1.56
N MET A 50 -2.15 13.23 -2.52
CA MET A 50 -1.29 12.04 -2.30
C MET A 50 -0.18 11.96 -3.34
N LEU A 51 0.94 11.32 -3.03
CA LEU A 51 2.02 11.13 -4.01
C LEU A 51 1.62 10.05 -5.02
N LEU A 52 1.92 10.30 -6.29
CA LEU A 52 1.74 9.32 -7.36
C LEU A 52 2.81 8.23 -7.33
N GLU A 53 2.43 7.04 -7.81
CA GLU A 53 3.33 5.90 -7.99
C GLU A 53 4.56 6.19 -8.83
N ALA A 54 4.48 7.17 -9.75
CA ALA A 54 5.58 7.61 -10.57
C ALA A 54 6.75 8.26 -9.79
N ALA A 55 6.60 8.52 -8.48
CA ALA A 55 7.65 9.02 -7.58
C ALA A 55 8.36 10.31 -8.05
N ASP A 56 7.79 11.03 -9.00
CA ASP A 56 8.29 12.28 -9.58
C ASP A 56 7.94 13.53 -8.74
N GLY A 57 7.40 13.32 -7.54
CA GLY A 57 6.92 14.38 -6.66
C GLY A 57 5.59 14.98 -7.11
N ILE A 58 4.96 14.44 -8.16
CA ILE A 58 3.63 14.89 -8.58
C ILE A 58 2.59 14.33 -7.61
N GLU A 59 1.78 15.24 -7.10
CA GLU A 59 0.69 14.92 -6.21
C GLU A 59 -0.57 14.66 -7.02
N PHE A 60 -1.21 13.55 -6.73
CA PHE A 60 -2.61 13.33 -7.02
C PHE A 60 -3.40 14.42 -6.29
N ASP A 61 -4.04 15.32 -7.03
CA ASP A 61 -4.98 16.32 -6.50
C ASP A 61 -6.30 16.22 -7.27
N GLY A 62 -7.38 15.95 -6.55
CA GLY A 62 -8.71 15.76 -7.11
C GLY A 62 -9.48 14.57 -6.53
N PRO A 63 -10.70 14.31 -7.04
CA PRO A 63 -11.49 13.16 -6.65
C PRO A 63 -10.81 11.86 -7.10
N VAL A 64 -10.79 10.87 -6.20
CA VAL A 64 -10.15 9.57 -6.37
C VAL A 64 -11.17 8.45 -6.22
N GLN A 65 -10.94 7.35 -6.92
CA GLN A 65 -11.56 6.07 -6.59
C GLN A 65 -10.64 5.30 -5.63
N TRP A 66 -11.21 4.51 -4.72
CA TRP A 66 -10.46 3.75 -3.74
C TRP A 66 -10.46 2.27 -4.06
N LEU A 67 -9.30 1.73 -4.41
CA LEU A 67 -9.13 0.30 -4.69
C LEU A 67 -8.64 -0.41 -3.44
N TRP A 68 -9.30 -1.50 -3.05
CA TRP A 68 -8.84 -2.32 -1.94
C TRP A 68 -7.43 -2.86 -2.24
N ALA A 69 -6.52 -2.67 -1.30
CA ALA A 69 -5.12 -3.06 -1.42
C ALA A 69 -4.66 -3.97 -0.27
N GLY A 70 -5.46 -4.19 0.77
CA GLY A 70 -5.01 -4.97 1.90
C GLY A 70 -5.87 -4.81 3.13
N SER A 71 -5.61 -5.58 4.18
CA SER A 71 -6.09 -5.35 5.54
C SER A 71 -5.11 -4.45 6.31
N ALA A 72 -5.64 -3.51 7.11
CA ALA A 72 -4.82 -2.55 7.85
C ALA A 72 -3.91 -3.19 8.94
N PRO A 73 -2.76 -2.57 9.24
CA PRO A 73 -1.97 -2.92 10.41
C PRO A 73 -2.79 -2.68 11.69
N THR A 74 -2.71 -3.63 12.63
CA THR A 74 -3.44 -3.57 13.90
C THR A 74 -2.49 -3.13 15.00
N PRO A 75 -2.74 -1.98 15.65
CA PRO A 75 -1.96 -1.56 16.83
C PRO A 75 -2.10 -2.58 17.96
N VAL A 76 -1.03 -2.81 18.73
CA VAL A 76 -1.05 -3.71 19.90
C VAL A 76 -2.02 -3.19 20.97
N LYS A 77 -2.14 -1.87 21.11
CA LYS A 77 -3.09 -1.18 22.00
C LYS A 77 -3.54 0.14 21.37
N GLN A 78 -4.67 0.66 21.83
CA GLN A 78 -5.16 1.98 21.43
C GLN A 78 -4.08 3.04 21.69
N TYR A 79 -3.76 3.83 20.65
CA TYR A 79 -2.69 4.84 20.63
C TYR A 79 -1.24 4.32 20.73
N SER A 80 -1.00 3.02 20.55
CA SER A 80 0.37 2.50 20.41
C SER A 80 0.87 2.64 18.97
N PHE A 81 2.17 2.94 18.83
CA PHE A 81 2.88 2.80 17.56
C PHE A 81 3.33 1.35 17.31
N ASP A 82 3.31 0.48 18.33
CA ASP A 82 3.61 -0.93 18.17
C ASP A 82 2.48 -1.62 17.39
N ILE A 83 2.85 -2.36 16.36
CA ILE A 83 1.94 -3.11 15.49
C ILE A 83 2.04 -4.60 15.81
N VAL A 84 0.88 -5.27 15.87
CA VAL A 84 0.83 -6.74 15.94
C VAL A 84 1.59 -7.29 14.75
N GLU A 85 2.61 -8.10 15.01
CA GLU A 85 3.58 -8.54 14.01
C GLU A 85 2.91 -9.09 12.74
N GLU A 86 1.85 -9.87 12.90
CA GLU A 86 1.04 -10.50 11.84
C GLU A 86 0.35 -9.52 10.89
N THR A 87 0.36 -8.24 11.23
CA THR A 87 -0.29 -7.16 10.50
C THR A 87 0.71 -6.11 10.00
N ARG A 88 2.01 -6.34 10.15
CA ARG A 88 3.06 -5.45 9.63
C ARG A 88 2.91 -5.26 8.13
N GLN A 89 2.92 -4.00 7.71
CA GLN A 89 2.87 -3.59 6.31
C GLN A 89 4.26 -3.49 5.68
N PHE A 90 5.30 -3.27 6.48
CA PHE A 90 6.68 -3.16 5.99
C PHE A 90 7.59 -4.16 6.68
N CYS A 91 8.52 -4.76 5.93
CA CYS A 91 9.59 -5.58 6.49
C CYS A 91 10.85 -5.53 5.62
N LYS A 92 11.99 -5.86 6.22
CA LYS A 92 13.28 -5.85 5.53
C LYS A 92 13.48 -7.08 4.63
N PRO A 93 14.27 -6.98 3.56
CA PRO A 93 14.79 -8.15 2.87
C PRO A 93 15.46 -9.12 3.84
N GLY A 94 15.30 -10.43 3.64
CA GLY A 94 15.84 -11.47 4.53
C GLY A 94 15.11 -11.62 5.87
N ALA A 95 14.17 -10.72 6.23
CA ALA A 95 13.33 -10.91 7.41
C ALA A 95 12.36 -12.08 7.22
N VAL A 96 11.80 -12.59 8.32
CA VAL A 96 10.69 -13.54 8.28
C VAL A 96 9.44 -12.79 7.83
N CYS A 97 8.72 -13.35 6.85
CA CYS A 97 7.49 -12.80 6.31
C CYS A 97 6.45 -12.70 7.44
N PRO A 98 6.07 -11.47 7.85
CA PRO A 98 5.19 -11.29 8.99
C PRO A 98 3.75 -11.70 8.65
N ARG A 99 3.38 -11.65 7.37
CA ARG A 99 2.01 -11.82 6.91
C ARG A 99 1.93 -12.45 5.52
N SER A 100 1.07 -13.46 5.38
CA SER A 100 0.78 -14.06 4.08
C SER A 100 0.14 -13.06 3.11
N GLY A 101 0.54 -13.11 1.84
CA GLY A 101 -0.01 -12.29 0.77
C GLY A 101 1.05 -11.87 -0.25
N ARG A 102 0.70 -10.87 -1.05
CA ARG A 102 1.53 -10.22 -2.05
C ARG A 102 2.35 -9.08 -1.44
N TRP A 103 3.62 -9.02 -1.84
CA TRP A 103 4.61 -8.06 -1.36
C TRP A 103 5.27 -7.37 -2.56
N LEU A 104 5.47 -6.06 -2.44
CA LEU A 104 6.08 -5.17 -3.43
C LEU A 104 7.42 -4.64 -2.88
N PRO A 105 8.52 -4.68 -3.65
CA PRO A 105 9.77 -4.07 -3.25
C PRO A 105 9.75 -2.56 -3.48
N ARG A 106 10.19 -1.82 -2.46
CA ARG A 106 10.33 -0.37 -2.46
C ARG A 106 11.81 -0.03 -2.24
N VAL A 107 12.46 0.51 -3.26
CA VAL A 107 13.90 0.79 -3.29
C VAL A 107 14.11 2.29 -3.10
N ARG A 108 14.96 2.68 -2.15
CA ARG A 108 15.40 4.08 -1.99
C ARG A 108 16.39 4.42 -3.10
N GLU A 109 16.11 5.48 -3.86
CA GLU A 109 17.00 5.99 -4.91
C GLU A 109 17.71 7.29 -4.51
N GLY A 110 17.48 7.78 -3.30
CA GLY A 110 18.06 9.02 -2.78
C GLY A 110 17.52 9.39 -1.40
N TRP A 111 17.85 10.59 -0.93
CA TRP A 111 17.46 11.06 0.41
C TRP A 111 15.94 11.23 0.60
N ASN A 112 15.17 11.35 -0.49
CA ASN A 112 13.72 11.55 -0.47
C ASN A 112 12.97 10.84 -1.62
N SER A 113 13.63 10.01 -2.42
CA SER A 113 13.03 9.30 -3.56
C SER A 113 13.01 7.79 -3.33
N ASN A 114 11.86 7.18 -3.62
CA ASN A 114 11.67 5.73 -3.58
C ASN A 114 11.09 5.26 -4.90
N HIS A 115 11.71 4.26 -5.52
CA HIS A 115 11.18 3.55 -6.68
C HIS A 115 10.40 2.31 -6.23
N CYS A 116 9.22 2.10 -6.81
CA CYS A 116 8.42 0.89 -6.63
C CYS A 116 8.66 -0.03 -7.82
N ASP A 117 9.35 -1.16 -7.60
CA ASP A 117 9.56 -2.14 -8.65
C ASP A 117 8.37 -3.11 -8.74
N LEU A 118 7.42 -2.77 -9.62
CA LEU A 118 6.22 -3.55 -9.90
C LEU A 118 6.49 -4.94 -10.48
N THR A 119 7.68 -5.18 -11.05
CA THR A 119 8.03 -6.48 -11.63
C THR A 119 8.50 -7.47 -10.57
N GLY A 120 8.93 -6.97 -9.41
CA GLY A 120 9.41 -7.76 -8.27
C GLY A 120 8.32 -8.22 -7.30
N ILE A 121 7.04 -8.19 -7.68
CA ILE A 121 5.94 -8.62 -6.80
C ILE A 121 6.04 -10.12 -6.52
N VAL A 122 6.01 -10.49 -5.23
CA VAL A 122 6.06 -11.89 -4.79
C VAL A 122 4.86 -12.23 -3.92
N THR A 123 4.42 -13.50 -3.95
CA THR A 123 3.41 -14.03 -3.03
C THR A 123 4.09 -14.93 -2.01
N LEU A 124 3.98 -14.60 -0.73
CA LEU A 124 4.63 -15.31 0.37
C LEU A 124 3.61 -15.75 1.41
N ARG A 125 3.93 -16.81 2.14
CA ARG A 125 3.21 -17.22 3.34
C ARG A 125 3.93 -16.69 4.57
N ARG A 126 3.17 -16.43 5.63
CA ARG A 126 3.73 -16.12 6.93
C ARG A 126 4.75 -17.19 7.32
N GLY A 127 5.92 -16.75 7.78
CA GLY A 127 7.03 -17.63 8.15
C GLY A 127 8.03 -17.87 7.03
N ASP A 128 7.68 -17.59 5.76
CA ASP A 128 8.63 -17.66 4.66
C ASP A 128 9.72 -16.59 4.79
N ALA A 129 10.90 -16.82 4.23
CA ALA A 129 11.92 -15.79 4.18
C ALA A 129 11.59 -14.75 3.10
N MET A 130 11.67 -13.46 3.45
CA MET A 130 11.52 -12.38 2.49
C MET A 130 12.70 -12.39 1.50
N PRO A 131 12.46 -12.43 0.18
CA PRO A 131 13.53 -12.46 -0.81
C PRO A 131 14.47 -11.26 -0.69
N ALA A 132 15.72 -11.45 -1.09
CA ALA A 132 16.61 -10.33 -1.32
C ALA A 132 16.09 -9.50 -2.50
N VAL A 133 16.14 -8.18 -2.39
CA VAL A 133 15.85 -7.28 -3.52
C VAL A 133 17.17 -7.06 -4.25
N GLU A 134 17.31 -7.65 -5.43
CA GLU A 134 18.50 -7.49 -6.26
C GLU A 134 18.75 -6.00 -6.56
N ARG A 135 20.00 -5.56 -6.45
CA ARG A 135 20.46 -4.17 -6.65
C ARG A 135 20.08 -3.12 -5.58
N ALA A 136 19.34 -3.49 -4.53
CA ALA A 136 18.88 -2.52 -3.52
C ALA A 136 19.47 -2.71 -2.11
N GLY A 137 20.08 -3.85 -1.78
CA GLY A 137 20.74 -4.05 -0.48
C GLY A 137 19.88 -3.64 0.73
N ASP A 138 20.44 -2.83 1.63
CA ASP A 138 19.74 -2.27 2.82
C ASP A 138 18.77 -1.13 2.51
N ASP A 139 18.85 -0.58 1.29
CA ASP A 139 18.05 0.52 0.77
C ASP A 139 16.68 0.05 0.24
N ALA A 140 16.38 -1.24 0.32
CA ALA A 140 15.07 -1.80 0.03
C ALA A 140 14.25 -2.10 1.30
N ASP A 141 12.96 -1.84 1.19
CA ASP A 141 11.91 -2.33 2.10
C ASP A 141 10.87 -3.10 1.28
N TRP A 142 10.30 -4.16 1.84
CA TRP A 142 9.13 -4.82 1.28
C TRP A 142 7.86 -4.20 1.85
N GLU A 143 6.90 -3.90 0.99
CA GLU A 143 5.58 -3.39 1.35
C GLU A 143 4.51 -4.44 1.04
N TRP A 144 3.66 -4.75 2.02
CA TRP A 144 2.54 -5.66 1.84
C TRP A 144 1.40 -4.97 1.09
N ILE A 145 0.92 -5.62 0.04
CA ILE A 145 -0.08 -5.07 -0.91
C ILE A 145 -1.32 -5.97 -1.07
N GLY A 146 -1.63 -6.78 -0.05
CA GLY A 146 -2.86 -7.58 0.00
C GLY A 146 -2.65 -9.05 -0.32
N VAL A 147 -3.71 -9.87 -0.22
CA VAL A 147 -3.71 -11.27 -0.71
C VAL A 147 -4.13 -11.30 -2.17
#